data_AF-A0A925Z0C3-F1
#
_entry.id   AF-A0A925Z0C3-F1
#
_cell.length_a   1.000
_cell.length_b   1.000
_cell.length_c   1.000
_cell.angle_alpha   90.00
_cell.angle_beta   90.00
_cell.angle_gamma   90.00
#
_symmetry.space_group_name_H-M   'P 1'
#
loop_
_entity.id
_entity.type
_entity.pdbx_description
1 polymer ?
#
loop_
_entity_poly.entity_id
_entity_poly.type
_entity_poly.pdbx_seq_one_letter_code
_entity_poly.pdbx_strand_id
1 'polypeptide(L)'
;DAGTCIKYDFVDASGIYHGGAISPGLNMRFKALHNYTAKLPLLNTSMLNNSTMQVTGDSTEHSIISGAALGTAFEMDGVINHYIKTFDDLQVVLTGGDASFFEKHLKNKIFALPNLVLYGLHVILDHNLKNN
;
A
#
# COMPACT_ATOMS: atom_id res chain seq x y z
N ASP A 1 -5.06 -1.01 -1.69
CA ASP A 1 -4.36 -1.09 -3.00
C ASP A 1 -3.11 -0.21 -2.94
N ALA A 2 -1.93 -0.80 -3.10
CA ALA A 2 -0.63 -0.14 -3.05
C ALA A 2 0.02 -0.11 -4.45
N GLY A 3 0.00 1.06 -5.09
CA GLY A 3 0.65 1.31 -6.38
C GLY A 3 1.01 2.79 -6.52
N THR A 4 0.63 3.43 -7.63
CA THR A 4 0.85 4.89 -7.84
C THR A 4 0.36 5.73 -6.66
N CYS A 5 -0.80 5.36 -6.11
CA CYS A 5 -1.31 5.81 -4.82
C CYS A 5 -1.46 4.61 -3.90
N ILE A 6 -1.51 4.89 -2.59
CA ILE A 6 -2.02 3.95 -1.61
C ILE A 6 -3.48 4.31 -1.35
N LYS A 7 -4.36 3.36 -1.60
CA LYS A 7 -5.80 3.50 -1.38
C LYS A 7 -6.23 2.50 -0.32
N TYR A 8 -6.95 3.00 0.66
CA TYR A 8 -7.64 2.22 1.68
C TYR A 8 -9.12 2.31 1.37
N ASP A 9 -9.80 1.18 1.40
CA ASP A 9 -11.22 1.05 1.10
C ASP A 9 -11.84 0.19 2.21
N PHE A 10 -12.90 0.67 2.84
CA PHE A 10 -13.59 -0.06 3.90
C PHE A 10 -14.93 -0.58 3.40
N VAL A 11 -15.12 -1.89 3.56
CA VAL A 11 -16.37 -2.60 3.28
C VAL A 11 -16.75 -3.35 4.55
N ASP A 12 -18.00 -3.20 5.00
CA ASP A 12 -18.48 -3.90 6.19
C ASP A 12 -18.95 -5.34 5.89
N ALA A 13 -19.32 -6.07 6.94
CA ALA A 13 -19.81 -7.44 6.84
C ALA A 13 -21.14 -7.59 6.06
N SER A 14 -21.88 -6.50 5.85
CA SER A 14 -23.09 -6.48 5.01
C SER A 14 -22.76 -6.23 3.53
N GLY A 15 -21.49 -6.07 3.19
CA GLY A 15 -21.02 -5.76 1.84
C GLY A 15 -21.18 -4.30 1.44
N ILE A 16 -21.40 -3.40 2.41
CA ILE A 16 -21.58 -1.96 2.13
C ILE A 16 -20.20 -1.30 2.09
N TYR A 17 -19.93 -0.60 0.98
CA TYR A 17 -18.74 0.25 0.85
C TYR A 17 -18.96 1.60 1.54
N HIS A 18 -18.05 1.95 2.45
CA HIS A 18 -18.12 3.18 3.26
C HIS A 18 -17.13 4.26 2.80
N GLY A 19 -16.40 4.04 1.71
CA GLY A 19 -15.32 4.91 1.30
C GLY A 19 -13.98 4.50 1.88
N GLY A 20 -13.06 5.46 1.98
CA GLY A 20 -11.78 5.25 2.61
C GLY A 20 -10.82 6.42 2.42
N ALA A 21 -9.53 6.12 2.22
CA ALA A 21 -8.47 7.13 2.21
C ALA A 21 -7.51 6.93 1.05
N ILE A 22 -6.91 8.04 0.59
CA ILE A 22 -5.93 8.05 -0.51
C ILE A 22 -4.69 8.79 -0.03
N SER A 23 -3.52 8.16 -0.14
CA SER A 23 -2.23 8.78 0.09
C SER A 23 -1.26 8.50 -1.07
N PRO A 24 -0.17 9.29 -1.20
CA PRO A 24 0.82 9.07 -2.25
C PRO A 24 1.47 7.69 -2.15
N GLY A 25 1.68 7.02 -3.29
CA GLY A 25 2.46 5.78 -3.37
C GLY A 25 3.96 6.04 -3.31
N LEU A 26 4.76 4.97 -3.22
CA LEU A 26 6.21 5.06 -2.98
C LEU A 26 6.94 5.89 -4.05
N ASN A 27 6.72 5.56 -5.32
CA ASN A 27 7.36 6.30 -6.43
C ASN A 27 6.92 7.76 -6.48
N MET A 28 5.70 8.09 -6.07
CA MET A 28 5.25 9.48 -5.98
C MET A 28 5.98 10.22 -4.85
N ARG A 29 6.16 9.58 -3.69
CA ARG A 29 6.90 10.15 -2.55
C ARG A 29 8.38 10.39 -2.90
N PHE A 30 9.04 9.44 -3.57
CA PHE A 30 10.43 9.63 -4.02
C PHE A 30 10.56 10.77 -5.03
N LYS A 31 9.66 10.83 -6.01
CA LYS A 31 9.63 11.94 -6.99
C LYS A 31 9.38 13.28 -6.32
N ALA A 32 8.52 13.34 -5.31
CA ALA A 32 8.27 14.58 -4.57
C ALA A 32 9.54 15.07 -3.87
N LEU A 33 10.26 14.19 -3.18
CA LEU A 33 11.52 14.55 -2.51
C LEU A 33 12.57 15.02 -3.51
N HIS A 34 12.71 14.35 -4.65
CA HIS A 34 13.67 14.75 -5.69
C HIS A 34 13.30 16.08 -6.35
N ASN A 35 12.04 16.23 -6.80
CA ASN A 35 11.63 17.37 -7.61
C ASN A 35 11.43 18.65 -6.80
N TYR A 36 11.06 18.53 -5.51
CA TYR A 36 10.79 19.68 -4.64
C TYR A 36 11.93 19.98 -3.66
N THR A 37 13.12 19.42 -3.89
CA THR A 37 14.33 19.79 -3.14
C THR A 37 15.52 19.95 -4.09
N ALA A 38 16.56 20.67 -3.66
CA ALA A 38 17.67 21.01 -4.55
C ALA A 38 18.69 19.87 -4.79
N LYS A 39 18.82 18.92 -3.86
CA LYS A 39 19.95 17.96 -3.84
C LYS A 39 19.57 16.51 -3.55
N LEU A 40 18.31 16.21 -3.21
CA LEU A 40 17.96 14.82 -2.89
C LEU A 40 17.96 13.96 -4.16
N PRO A 41 18.58 12.77 -4.13
CA PRO A 41 18.64 11.89 -5.28
C PRO A 41 17.25 11.32 -5.62
N LEU A 42 17.02 11.04 -6.91
CA LEU A 42 15.82 10.33 -7.33
C LEU A 42 15.96 8.85 -7.05
N LEU A 43 15.11 8.35 -6.15
CA LEU A 43 14.96 6.92 -5.89
C LEU A 43 13.72 6.34 -6.57
N ASN A 44 13.67 5.01 -6.69
CA ASN A 44 12.51 4.30 -7.20
C ASN A 44 12.34 2.95 -6.49
N THR A 45 11.16 2.33 -6.63
CA THR A 45 10.81 1.09 -5.93
C THR A 45 11.65 -0.12 -6.33
N SER A 46 12.25 -0.16 -7.54
CA SER A 46 13.10 -1.30 -7.93
C SER A 46 14.42 -1.36 -7.15
N MET A 47 14.84 -0.23 -6.56
CA MET A 47 16.03 -0.13 -5.71
C MET A 47 15.82 -0.73 -4.30
N LEU A 48 14.57 -0.93 -3.88
CA LEU A 48 14.26 -1.39 -2.52
C LEU A 48 14.54 -2.87 -2.29
N ASN A 49 14.64 -3.67 -3.35
CA ASN A 49 14.82 -5.13 -3.24
C ASN A 49 16.17 -5.55 -2.64
N ASN A 50 17.18 -4.67 -2.66
CA ASN A 50 18.54 -4.95 -2.22
C ASN A 50 18.95 -4.15 -0.97
N SER A 51 18.04 -3.37 -0.38
CA SER A 51 18.36 -2.48 0.74
C SER A 51 17.96 -3.11 2.06
N THR A 52 18.91 -3.20 3.00
CA THR A 52 18.58 -3.43 4.41
C THR A 52 17.86 -2.20 4.94
N MET A 53 16.56 -2.32 5.25
CA MET A 53 15.79 -1.20 5.77
C MET A 53 16.14 -0.97 7.24
N GLN A 54 16.56 0.26 7.56
CA GLN A 54 16.78 0.71 8.92
C GLN A 54 15.91 1.93 9.20
N VAL A 55 15.44 2.06 10.45
CA VAL A 55 14.63 3.22 10.86
C VAL A 55 15.46 4.50 10.85
N THR A 56 16.74 4.43 11.25
CA THR A 56 17.65 5.56 11.20
C THR A 56 18.57 5.39 9.99
N GLY A 57 18.43 6.25 8.98
CA GLY A 57 19.31 6.23 7.81
C GLY A 57 20.68 6.81 8.13
N ASP A 58 21.74 6.20 7.58
CA ASP A 58 23.14 6.61 7.71
C ASP A 58 23.69 7.33 6.45
N SER A 59 22.86 7.44 5.42
CA SER A 59 23.11 8.18 4.19
C SER A 59 21.86 8.94 3.77
N THR A 60 21.98 9.84 2.78
CA THR A 60 20.82 10.56 2.23
C THR A 60 19.81 9.59 1.62
N GLU A 61 20.29 8.62 0.86
CA GLU A 61 19.50 7.58 0.22
C GLU A 61 18.78 6.72 1.26
N HIS A 62 19.49 6.23 2.28
CA HIS A 62 18.88 5.45 3.36
C HIS A 62 17.90 6.27 4.20
N SER A 63 18.15 7.57 4.39
CA SER A 63 17.22 8.47 5.08
C SER A 63 15.92 8.66 4.29
N ILE A 64 16.00 8.80 2.96
CA ILE A 64 14.83 8.83 2.08
C ILE A 64 14.08 7.50 2.12
N ILE A 65 14.79 6.37 2.01
CA ILE A 65 14.18 5.03 2.06
C ILE A 65 13.47 4.81 3.40
N SER A 66 14.10 5.17 4.51
CA SER A 66 13.49 5.10 5.84
C SER A 66 12.22 5.96 5.91
N GLY A 67 12.33 7.26 5.62
CA GLY A 67 11.19 8.17 5.77
C GLY A 67 10.05 7.88 4.80
N ALA A 68 10.35 7.64 3.53
CA ALA A 68 9.32 7.50 2.50
C ALA A 68 8.80 6.07 2.37
N ALA A 69 9.64 5.03 2.46
CA ALA A 69 9.19 3.65 2.28
C ALA A 69 8.81 3.00 3.61
N LEU A 70 9.70 3.01 4.61
CA LEU A 70 9.40 2.41 5.92
C LEU A 70 8.34 3.24 6.68
N GLY A 71 8.43 4.57 6.60
CA GLY A 71 7.38 5.46 7.14
C GLY A 71 6.01 5.18 6.55
N THR A 72 5.92 4.82 5.26
CA THR A 72 4.66 4.42 4.63
C THR A 72 4.16 3.06 5.14
N ALA A 73 5.05 2.10 5.39
CA ALA A 73 4.66 0.84 6.03
C ALA A 73 4.11 1.09 7.45
N PHE A 74 4.71 2.00 8.22
CA PHE A 74 4.18 2.40 9.52
C PHE A 74 2.85 3.15 9.44
N GLU A 75 2.66 4.00 8.43
CA GLU A 75 1.36 4.64 8.13
C GLU A 75 0.29 3.56 7.90
N MET A 76 0.57 2.58 7.04
CA MET A 76 -0.33 1.48 6.74
C MET A 76 -0.66 0.64 7.98
N ASP A 77 0.37 0.25 8.76
CA ASP A 77 0.15 -0.47 10.02
C ASP A 77 -0.69 0.36 11.01
N GLY A 78 -0.49 1.68 11.07
CA GLY A 78 -1.28 2.59 11.89
C GLY A 78 -2.76 2.59 11.49
N VAL A 79 -3.04 2.66 10.19
CA VAL A 79 -4.41 2.60 9.65
C VAL A 79 -5.04 1.24 9.94
N ILE A 80 -4.33 0.14 9.66
CA ILE A 80 -4.83 -1.22 9.92
C ILE A 80 -5.13 -1.42 11.41
N ASN A 81 -4.21 -1.02 12.29
CA ASN A 81 -4.40 -1.12 13.73
C ASN A 81 -5.59 -0.30 14.25
N HIS A 82 -5.90 0.83 13.60
CA HIS A 82 -7.09 1.61 13.95
C HIS A 82 -8.38 0.84 13.64
N TYR A 83 -8.47 0.21 12.46
CA TYR A 83 -9.62 -0.60 12.09
C TYR A 83 -9.73 -1.86 12.96
N ILE A 84 -8.63 -2.56 13.24
CA ILE A 84 -8.63 -3.76 14.10
C ILE A 84 -9.15 -3.47 15.50
N LYS A 85 -8.91 -2.27 16.03
CA LYS A 85 -9.44 -1.86 17.35
C LYS A 85 -10.93 -1.53 17.33
N THR A 86 -11.48 -1.26 16.15
CA THR A 86 -12.86 -0.78 15.97
C THR A 86 -13.79 -1.90 15.54
N PHE A 87 -13.28 -2.86 14.76
CA PHE A 87 -14.04 -3.95 14.18
C PHE A 87 -13.43 -5.30 14.53
N ASP A 88 -14.23 -6.16 15.15
CA ASP A 88 -13.88 -7.55 15.35
C ASP A 88 -13.80 -8.28 14.00
N ASP A 89 -12.95 -9.31 13.91
CA ASP A 89 -12.78 -10.17 12.73
C ASP A 89 -12.44 -9.44 11.40
N LEU A 90 -11.80 -8.26 11.49
CA LEU A 90 -11.36 -7.51 10.31
C LEU A 90 -10.43 -8.34 9.41
N GLN A 91 -10.79 -8.44 8.12
CA GLN A 91 -9.91 -8.97 7.08
C GLN A 91 -9.21 -7.83 6.34
N VAL A 92 -7.88 -7.91 6.25
CA VAL A 92 -7.07 -6.93 5.53
C VAL A 92 -6.57 -7.56 4.23
N VAL A 93 -6.97 -6.98 3.09
CA VAL A 93 -6.53 -7.42 1.77
C VAL A 93 -5.55 -6.41 1.19
N LEU A 94 -4.36 -6.88 0.83
CA LEU A 94 -3.34 -6.10 0.13
C LEU A 94 -3.30 -6.48 -1.34
N THR A 95 -3.28 -5.47 -2.20
CA THR A 95 -3.19 -5.61 -3.66
C THR A 95 -2.37 -4.46 -4.23
N GLY A 96 -2.11 -4.48 -5.54
CA GLY A 96 -1.38 -3.43 -6.25
C GLY A 96 0.08 -3.78 -6.56
N GLY A 97 0.71 -2.97 -7.40
CA GLY A 97 2.05 -3.25 -7.94
C GLY A 97 3.17 -3.23 -6.89
N ASP A 98 3.00 -2.46 -5.81
CA ASP A 98 3.98 -2.37 -4.72
C ASP A 98 3.64 -3.33 -3.55
N ALA A 99 2.63 -4.20 -3.70
CA ALA A 99 2.17 -5.09 -2.62
C ALA A 99 3.26 -6.02 -2.09
N SER A 100 4.11 -6.56 -2.97
CA SER A 100 5.20 -7.48 -2.59
C SER A 100 6.26 -6.83 -1.70
N PHE A 101 6.45 -5.51 -1.83
CA PHE A 101 7.30 -4.75 -0.91
C PHE A 101 6.65 -4.68 0.46
N PHE A 102 5.38 -4.27 0.54
CA PHE A 102 4.70 -4.09 1.83
C PHE A 102 4.40 -5.40 2.56
N GLU A 103 4.14 -6.50 1.85
CA GLU A 103 3.94 -7.83 2.45
C GLU A 103 5.08 -8.24 3.38
N LYS A 104 6.32 -7.87 3.04
CA LYS A 104 7.50 -8.19 3.85
C LYS A 104 7.72 -7.26 5.03
N HIS A 105 7.07 -6.09 5.05
CA HIS A 105 7.37 -5.01 5.99
C HIS A 105 6.19 -4.62 6.88
N LEU A 106 4.96 -5.03 6.55
CA LEU A 106 3.80 -4.88 7.41
C LEU A 106 3.81 -5.93 8.52
N LYS A 107 3.46 -5.52 9.74
CA LYS A 107 3.37 -6.44 10.89
C LYS A 107 2.02 -7.13 10.98
N ASN A 108 0.99 -6.49 10.47
CA ASN A 108 -0.36 -7.01 10.51
C ASN A 108 -0.53 -8.19 9.56
N LYS A 109 -1.38 -9.15 9.97
CA LYS A 109 -1.75 -10.27 9.09
C LYS A 109 -2.57 -9.70 7.93
N ILE A 110 -2.07 -9.91 6.72
CA ILE A 110 -2.70 -9.49 5.48
C ILE A 110 -2.95 -10.69 4.58
N PHE A 111 -3.91 -10.56 3.68
CA PHE A 111 -4.07 -11.46 2.55
C PHE A 111 -3.63 -10.74 1.28
N ALA A 112 -2.54 -11.19 0.66
CA ALA A 112 -2.07 -10.63 -0.59
C ALA A 112 -2.88 -11.20 -1.78
N LEU A 113 -3.61 -10.34 -2.49
CA LEU A 113 -4.33 -10.65 -3.72
C LEU A 113 -3.93 -9.68 -4.84
N PRO A 114 -2.82 -9.93 -5.57
CA PRO A 114 -2.29 -9.00 -6.58
C PRO A 114 -3.28 -8.67 -7.70
N ASN A 115 -4.16 -9.62 -8.06
CA ASN A 115 -5.10 -9.49 -9.18
C ASN A 115 -6.54 -9.22 -8.73
N LEU A 116 -6.74 -8.61 -7.55
CA LEU A 116 -8.07 -8.37 -6.98
C LEU A 116 -9.02 -7.66 -7.95
N VAL A 117 -8.54 -6.63 -8.64
CA VAL A 117 -9.33 -5.88 -9.63
C VAL A 117 -9.76 -6.78 -10.79
N LEU A 118 -8.86 -7.62 -11.30
CA LEU A 118 -9.17 -8.55 -12.39
C LEU A 118 -10.20 -9.60 -11.94
N TYR A 119 -10.11 -10.05 -10.69
CA TYR A 119 -11.09 -10.97 -10.11
C TYR A 119 -12.48 -10.32 -10.04
N GLY A 120 -12.56 -9.07 -9.58
CA GLY A 120 -13.81 -8.30 -9.56
C GLY A 120 -14.41 -8.12 -10.96
N LEU A 121 -13.58 -7.79 -11.96
CA LEU A 121 -14.02 -7.68 -13.36
C LEU A 121 -14.56 -9.00 -13.91
N HIS A 122 -13.91 -10.12 -13.58
CA HIS A 122 -14.39 -11.44 -13.99
C HIS A 122 -15.75 -11.79 -13.36
N VAL A 123 -15.93 -11.51 -12.06
CA VAL A 123 -17.22 -11.71 -11.37
C VAL A 123 -18.32 -10.85 -12.00
N ILE A 124 -18.03 -9.60 -12.37
CA ILE A 124 -18.97 -8.72 -13.07
C ILE A 124 -19.34 -9.29 -14.44
N LEU A 125 -18.36 -9.78 -15.20
CA LEU A 125 -18.60 -10.41 -16.50
C LEU A 125 -19.53 -11.62 -16.38
N ASP A 126 -19.23 -12.54 -15.48
CA ASP A 126 -20.02 -13.76 -15.24
C ASP A 126 -21.45 -13.43 -14.81
N HIS A 127 -21.64 -12.42 -13.96
CA HIS A 127 -22.97 -11.95 -13.55
C HIS A 127 -23.79 -11.44 -14.74
N ASN A 128 -23.18 -10.70 -15.66
CA ASN A 128 -23.86 -10.19 -16.85
C ASN A 128 -24.14 -11.28 -17.89
N LEU A 129 -23.31 -12.33 -17.97
CA LEU A 129 -23.55 -13.46 -18.87
C LEU A 129 -24.65 -14.40 -18.38
N LYS A 130 -24.86 -14.52 -17.06
CA LYS A 130 -25.92 -15.37 -16.47
C LYS A 130 -27.29 -14.71 -16.43
N ASN A 131 -27.34 -13.38 -16.48
CA ASN A 131 -28.57 -12.58 -16.41
C ASN A 131 -29.05 -12.07 -17.79
N ASN A 132 -28.36 -12.47 -18.87
CA ASN A 132 -28.81 -12.36 -20.26
C ASN A 132 -29.16 -13.75 -20.80
#